data_AF-A0A554JSY6-F1
#
_entry.id   AF-A0A554JSY6-F1
#
_cell.length_a   1.000
_cell.length_b   1.000
_cell.length_c   1.000
_cell.angle_alpha   90.00
_cell.angle_beta   90.00
_cell.angle_gamma   90.00
#
_symmetry.space_group_name_H-M   'P 1'
#
loop_
_entity.id
_entity.type
_entity.pdbx_description
1 polymer ?
#
loop_
_entity_poly.entity_id
_entity_poly.type
_entity_poly.pdbx_seq_one_letter_code
_entity_poly.pdbx_strand_id
1 'polypeptide(L)'
;MQHTIFLSILLLTTVFAGMPLVALAEGGIVPCGYGTYPSCNLCHLYTLAKNIIDFLLFDFILPVAVIALLIGGIFMLASSGNPQMLQRGKEAISNTVIGVVIAFASWLIIATVVNTLGYQGFTAAWNEAPQCLASIAGENVPTGGTGGGGGFTGSINGNGFQDGFDTTTTEAQAYENAYQNNPEGYSWDQSAKGQTCSLSNLASYTSSIQSAASSYGINSTRIQAIIMAESSGNANAVSNKGAVGLMQILPSTAEKLDSSLSGLSDSAIAAKLKDPNYNIQLGTYYYRQLRNDYGNNDLASSAYNGGYRANAPSVNCPGIRRWECRWDSNGCWGTSNTNCTPNTGYKPTRDYVPRINTFESQINNGQCT
;
A
#
# COMPACT_ATOMS: atom_id res chain seq x y z
N MET A 1 52.31 -4.66 -16.21
CA MET A 1 51.17 -4.02 -16.92
C MET A 1 49.98 -4.98 -17.07
N GLN A 2 50.19 -6.27 -17.38
CA GLN A 2 49.11 -7.24 -17.57
C GLN A 2 48.36 -7.64 -16.27
N HIS A 3 49.06 -7.73 -15.14
CA HIS A 3 48.44 -8.07 -13.84
C HIS A 3 47.61 -6.93 -13.22
N THR A 4 47.99 -5.67 -13.43
CA THR A 4 47.25 -4.50 -12.94
C THR A 4 45.93 -4.29 -13.68
N ILE A 5 45.91 -4.62 -14.97
CA ILE A 5 44.68 -4.59 -15.79
C ILE A 5 43.71 -5.68 -15.33
N PHE A 6 44.21 -6.88 -15.03
CA PHE A 6 43.39 -8.01 -14.57
C PHE A 6 42.75 -7.75 -13.19
N LEU A 7 43.49 -7.15 -12.25
CA LEU A 7 42.97 -6.80 -10.93
C LEU A 7 41.91 -5.69 -10.99
N SER A 8 42.09 -4.73 -11.90
CA SER A 8 41.14 -3.62 -12.11
C SER A 8 39.82 -4.12 -12.72
N ILE A 9 39.89 -5.06 -13.67
CA ILE A 9 38.71 -5.69 -14.26
C ILE A 9 37.97 -6.55 -13.23
N LEU A 10 38.69 -7.28 -12.37
CA LEU A 10 38.12 -8.10 -11.30
C LEU A 10 37.45 -7.26 -10.20
N LEU A 11 38.02 -6.10 -9.84
CA LEU A 11 37.38 -5.17 -8.90
C LEU A 11 36.12 -4.53 -9.51
N LEU A 12 36.14 -4.21 -10.81
CA LEU A 12 35.00 -3.63 -11.51
C LEU A 12 33.83 -4.63 -11.64
N THR A 13 34.13 -5.91 -11.89
CA THR A 13 33.10 -6.96 -12.01
C THR A 13 32.50 -7.38 -10.66
N THR A 14 33.28 -7.36 -9.58
CA THR A 14 32.78 -7.65 -8.22
C THR A 14 31.90 -6.52 -7.67
N VAL A 15 32.20 -5.25 -8.00
CA VAL A 15 31.32 -4.10 -7.67
C VAL A 15 30.02 -4.15 -8.48
N PHE A 16 30.05 -4.57 -9.75
CA PHE A 16 28.86 -4.75 -10.58
C PHE A 16 27.97 -5.93 -10.14
N ALA A 17 28.56 -7.01 -9.61
CA ALA A 17 27.82 -8.18 -9.14
C ALA A 17 27.16 -8.00 -7.76
N GLY A 18 27.59 -7.00 -6.98
CA GLY A 18 27.04 -6.67 -5.67
C GLY A 18 25.93 -5.61 -5.70
N MET A 19 25.68 -4.98 -6.85
CA MET A 19 24.51 -4.14 -7.03
C MET A 19 23.30 -5.08 -7.19
N PRO A 20 22.23 -4.92 -6.40
CA PRO A 20 20.99 -5.63 -6.70
C PRO A 20 20.65 -5.27 -8.14
N LEU A 21 20.49 -6.29 -9.01
CA LEU A 21 19.79 -6.10 -10.27
C LEU A 21 18.45 -5.49 -9.88
N VAL A 22 18.34 -4.16 -10.03
CA VAL A 22 17.07 -3.46 -9.90
C VAL A 22 16.23 -4.08 -11.00
N ALA A 23 15.35 -5.00 -10.60
CA ALA A 23 14.31 -5.51 -11.45
C ALA A 23 13.65 -4.28 -12.06
N LEU A 24 13.80 -4.12 -13.38
CA LEU A 24 13.09 -3.07 -14.11
C LEU A 24 11.62 -3.29 -13.79
N ALA A 25 11.07 -2.34 -13.04
CA ALA A 25 9.76 -2.42 -12.45
C ALA A 25 8.71 -2.79 -13.50
N GLU A 26 7.79 -3.67 -13.14
CA GLU A 26 6.55 -3.95 -13.87
C GLU A 26 5.58 -2.73 -13.90
N GLY A 27 6.05 -1.53 -13.55
CA GLY A 27 5.33 -0.26 -13.66
C GLY A 27 6.16 0.75 -14.43
N GLY A 28 5.61 1.29 -15.53
CA GLY A 28 6.29 2.30 -16.34
C GLY A 28 6.63 3.57 -15.54
N ILE A 29 7.62 4.34 -16.04
CA ILE A 29 8.12 5.61 -15.45
C ILE A 29 6.98 6.61 -15.18
N VAL A 30 5.89 6.50 -15.94
CA VAL A 30 4.64 7.24 -15.76
C VAL A 30 3.51 6.25 -15.44
N PRO A 31 2.92 6.26 -14.22
CA PRO A 31 1.80 5.39 -13.86
C PRO A 31 0.45 5.96 -14.33
N CYS A 32 0.38 6.50 -15.55
CA CYS A 32 -0.84 7.05 -16.15
C CYS A 32 -0.79 7.01 -17.69
N GLY A 33 -1.95 7.05 -18.36
CA GLY A 33 -2.03 7.22 -19.81
C GLY A 33 -1.70 5.99 -20.68
N TYR A 34 -1.56 4.80 -20.09
CA TYR A 34 -1.39 3.54 -20.82
C TYR A 34 -2.30 2.44 -20.26
N GLY A 35 -2.82 1.56 -21.11
CA GLY A 35 -3.63 0.41 -20.69
C GLY A 35 -4.85 0.80 -19.84
N THR A 36 -4.92 0.26 -18.62
CA THR A 36 -6.01 0.48 -17.64
C THR A 36 -5.68 1.59 -16.63
N TYR A 37 -4.67 2.43 -16.85
CA TYR A 37 -4.34 3.54 -15.93
C TYR A 37 -5.14 4.81 -16.26
N PRO A 38 -5.46 5.67 -15.26
CA PRO A 38 -6.23 6.89 -15.47
C PRO A 38 -5.52 7.90 -16.40
N SER A 39 -6.30 8.84 -16.93
CA SER A 39 -5.79 9.98 -17.70
C SER A 39 -4.83 10.82 -16.85
N CYS A 40 -3.67 11.17 -17.40
CA CYS A 40 -2.65 11.92 -16.68
C CYS A 40 -3.14 13.33 -16.31
N ASN A 41 -2.86 13.75 -15.07
CA ASN A 41 -3.06 15.12 -14.60
C ASN A 41 -1.73 15.76 -14.20
N LEU A 42 -1.74 17.05 -13.82
CA LEU A 42 -0.52 17.77 -13.40
C LEU A 42 0.21 17.11 -12.21
N CYS A 43 -0.52 16.39 -11.35
CA CYS A 43 0.09 15.65 -10.24
C CYS A 43 0.89 14.43 -10.73
N HIS A 44 0.41 13.73 -11.76
CA HIS A 44 1.17 12.64 -12.39
C HIS A 44 2.38 13.13 -13.18
N LEU A 45 2.33 14.35 -13.74
CA LEU A 45 3.50 15.00 -14.33
C LEU A 45 4.58 15.27 -13.27
N TYR A 46 4.17 15.61 -12.05
CA TYR A 46 5.08 15.74 -10.93
C TYR A 46 5.69 14.39 -10.49
N THR A 47 4.88 13.33 -10.42
CA THR A 47 5.37 11.95 -10.18
C THR A 47 6.37 11.50 -11.24
N LEU A 48 6.12 11.81 -12.52
CA LEU A 48 7.07 11.57 -13.61
C LEU A 48 8.39 12.29 -13.36
N ALA A 49 8.33 13.59 -13.05
CA ALA A 49 9.52 14.38 -12.77
C ALA A 49 10.32 13.79 -11.60
N LYS A 50 9.64 13.37 -10.52
CA LYS A 50 10.25 12.69 -9.38
C LYS A 50 10.90 11.36 -9.80
N ASN A 51 10.20 10.49 -10.51
CA ASN A 51 10.73 9.20 -10.93
C ASN A 51 11.97 9.36 -11.84
N ILE A 52 11.97 10.37 -12.72
CA ILE A 52 13.14 10.71 -13.54
C ILE A 52 14.28 11.21 -12.67
N ILE A 53 14.00 12.09 -11.71
CA ILE A 53 15.02 12.62 -10.80
C ILE A 53 15.61 11.50 -9.95
N ASP A 54 14.78 10.61 -9.39
CA ASP A 54 15.23 9.50 -8.55
C ASP A 54 16.07 8.50 -9.37
N PHE A 55 15.63 8.16 -10.58
CA PHE A 55 16.40 7.33 -11.51
C PHE A 55 17.74 7.99 -11.89
N LEU A 56 17.72 9.26 -12.27
CA LEU A 56 18.95 9.96 -12.66
C LEU A 56 19.91 10.12 -11.48
N LEU A 57 19.44 10.49 -10.29
CA LEU A 57 20.30 10.74 -9.14
C LEU A 57 20.79 9.44 -8.49
N PHE A 58 19.88 8.54 -8.13
CA PHE A 58 20.20 7.39 -7.31
C PHE A 58 20.58 6.15 -8.13
N ASP A 59 19.88 5.90 -9.24
CA ASP A 59 20.13 4.70 -10.06
C ASP A 59 21.24 4.91 -11.09
N PHE A 60 21.46 6.16 -11.54
CA PHE A 60 22.45 6.46 -12.58
C PHE A 60 23.67 7.24 -12.07
N ILE A 61 23.46 8.43 -11.50
CA ILE A 61 24.56 9.35 -11.12
C ILE A 61 25.42 8.75 -10.02
N LEU A 62 24.86 8.13 -8.98
CA LEU A 62 25.66 7.54 -7.90
C LEU A 62 26.58 6.41 -8.38
N PRO A 63 26.12 5.39 -9.14
CA PRO A 63 27.01 4.38 -9.70
C PRO A 63 28.08 4.97 -10.63
N VAL A 64 27.70 5.90 -11.50
CA VAL A 64 28.64 6.56 -12.43
C VAL A 64 29.69 7.36 -11.67
N ALA A 65 29.29 8.07 -10.61
CA ALA A 65 30.21 8.83 -9.77
C ALA A 65 31.21 7.92 -9.06
N VAL A 66 30.78 6.78 -8.52
CA VAL A 66 31.69 5.78 -7.91
C VAL A 66 32.72 5.30 -8.94
N ILE A 67 32.28 4.94 -10.15
CA ILE A 67 33.19 4.49 -11.23
C ILE A 67 34.17 5.61 -11.61
N ALA A 68 33.70 6.84 -11.79
CA ALA A 68 34.54 7.97 -12.16
C ALA A 68 35.60 8.29 -11.08
N LEU A 69 35.24 8.21 -9.80
CA LEU A 69 36.18 8.37 -8.68
C LEU A 69 37.23 7.26 -8.67
N LEU A 70 36.84 5.99 -8.92
CA LEU A 70 37.77 4.87 -9.02
C LEU A 70 38.75 5.06 -10.19
N ILE A 71 38.25 5.46 -11.36
CA ILE A 71 39.09 5.75 -12.53
C ILE A 71 40.07 6.86 -12.20
N GLY A 72 39.60 7.99 -11.65
CA GLY A 72 40.45 9.11 -11.26
C GLY A 72 41.54 8.70 -10.26
N GLY A 73 41.20 7.87 -9.26
CA GLY A 73 42.14 7.31 -8.31
C GLY A 73 43.21 6.44 -8.96
N ILE A 74 42.82 5.57 -9.90
CA ILE A 74 43.77 4.72 -10.66
C ILE A 74 44.72 5.58 -11.49
N PHE A 75 44.23 6.62 -12.19
CA PHE A 75 45.08 7.53 -12.96
C PHE A 75 46.11 8.26 -12.10
N MET A 76 45.75 8.63 -10.87
CA MET A 76 46.70 9.25 -9.94
C MET A 76 47.79 8.26 -9.49
N LEU A 77 47.42 7.03 -9.11
CA LEU A 77 48.37 6.00 -8.66
C LEU A 77 49.28 5.49 -9.80
N ALA A 78 48.74 5.38 -11.01
CA ALA A 78 49.45 4.90 -12.19
C ALA A 78 50.30 5.99 -12.88
N SER A 79 50.27 7.23 -12.40
CA SER A 79 50.91 8.36 -13.08
C SER A 79 52.44 8.23 -13.18
N SER A 80 53.11 7.51 -12.27
CA SER A 80 54.56 7.22 -12.33
C SER A 80 55.45 8.42 -12.71
N GLY A 81 55.08 9.63 -12.27
CA GLY A 81 55.80 10.88 -12.58
C GLY A 81 55.40 11.58 -13.89
N ASN A 82 54.45 11.04 -14.67
CA ASN A 82 53.87 11.69 -15.83
C ASN A 82 52.87 12.79 -15.38
N PRO A 83 53.19 14.08 -15.60
CA PRO A 83 52.35 15.18 -15.14
C PRO A 83 50.97 15.19 -15.83
N GLN A 84 50.88 14.68 -17.06
CA GLN A 84 49.64 14.65 -17.84
C GLN A 84 48.64 13.62 -17.27
N MET A 85 49.11 12.46 -16.83
CA MET A 85 48.26 11.42 -16.24
C MET A 85 47.79 11.80 -14.83
N LEU A 86 48.67 12.44 -14.06
CA LEU A 86 48.32 12.98 -12.74
C LEU A 86 47.26 14.09 -12.86
N GLN A 87 47.40 14.97 -13.85
CA GLN A 87 46.44 16.04 -14.11
C GLN A 87 45.06 15.48 -14.48
N ARG A 88 45.00 14.49 -15.38
CA ARG A 88 43.73 13.83 -15.75
C ARG A 88 43.04 13.14 -14.57
N GLY A 89 43.80 12.49 -13.68
CA GLY A 89 43.23 11.87 -12.48
C GLY A 89 42.60 12.90 -11.53
N LYS A 90 43.27 14.04 -11.33
CA LYS A 90 42.74 15.16 -10.52
C LYS A 90 41.50 15.79 -11.15
N GLU A 91 41.50 15.99 -12.46
CA GLU A 91 40.36 16.54 -13.20
C GLU A 91 39.13 15.62 -13.11
N ALA A 92 39.34 14.30 -13.28
CA ALA A 92 38.26 13.32 -13.15
C ALA A 92 37.61 13.37 -11.75
N ILE A 93 38.42 13.34 -10.69
CA ILE A 93 37.89 13.40 -9.31
C ILE A 93 37.20 14.75 -9.04
N SER A 94 37.85 15.86 -9.40
CA SER A 94 37.31 17.20 -9.14
C SER A 94 35.97 17.41 -9.85
N ASN A 95 35.87 17.02 -11.12
CA ASN A 95 34.65 17.18 -11.90
C ASN A 95 33.51 16.29 -11.36
N THR A 96 33.80 15.05 -10.94
CA THR A 96 32.80 14.18 -10.32
C THR A 96 32.30 14.74 -8.99
N VAL A 97 33.19 15.24 -8.12
CA VAL A 97 32.80 15.84 -6.84
C VAL A 97 31.95 17.09 -7.07
N ILE A 98 32.36 17.98 -7.98
CA ILE A 98 31.58 19.18 -8.33
C ILE A 98 30.19 18.79 -8.87
N GLY A 99 30.12 17.79 -9.75
CA GLY A 99 28.85 17.32 -10.32
C GLY A 99 27.89 16.79 -9.25
N VAL A 100 28.38 15.97 -8.32
CA VAL A 100 27.59 15.46 -7.18
C VAL A 100 27.10 16.62 -6.31
N VAL A 101 27.98 17.57 -5.98
CA VAL A 101 27.61 18.74 -5.17
C VAL A 101 26.54 19.58 -5.87
N ILE A 102 26.67 19.85 -7.17
CA ILE A 102 25.65 20.60 -7.92
C ILE A 102 24.31 19.85 -7.94
N ALA A 103 24.34 18.53 -8.15
CA ALA A 103 23.12 17.71 -8.17
C ALA A 103 22.35 17.80 -6.83
N PHE A 104 23.05 17.68 -5.70
CA PHE A 104 22.43 17.80 -4.37
C PHE A 104 22.14 19.26 -3.95
N ALA A 105 22.91 20.24 -4.40
CA ALA A 105 22.69 21.66 -4.10
C ALA A 105 21.51 22.26 -4.89
N SER A 106 21.28 21.78 -6.12
CA SER A 106 20.13 22.19 -6.94
C SER A 106 18.81 21.95 -6.22
N TRP A 107 18.72 20.86 -5.45
CA TRP A 107 17.57 20.53 -4.61
C TRP A 107 17.29 21.60 -3.54
N LEU A 108 18.32 21.98 -2.78
CA LEU A 108 18.20 22.97 -1.70
C LEU A 108 17.73 24.33 -2.25
N ILE A 109 18.25 24.73 -3.41
CA ILE A 109 17.90 26.00 -4.05
C ILE A 109 16.44 26.00 -4.51
N ILE A 110 16.00 24.96 -5.22
CA ILE A 110 14.61 24.86 -5.71
C ILE A 110 13.62 24.83 -4.53
N ALA A 111 13.89 24.00 -3.51
CA ALA A 111 13.02 23.89 -2.34
C ALA A 111 12.92 25.22 -1.58
N THR A 112 14.02 25.95 -1.42
CA THR A 112 14.03 27.26 -0.76
C THR A 112 13.21 28.27 -1.53
N VAL A 113 13.34 28.32 -2.87
CA VAL A 113 12.59 29.26 -3.71
C VAL A 113 11.09 28.96 -3.70
N VAL A 114 10.68 27.71 -3.88
CA VAL A 114 9.26 27.31 -3.91
C VAL A 114 8.56 27.58 -2.58
N ASN A 115 9.23 27.27 -1.46
CA ASN A 115 8.67 27.53 -0.12
C ASN A 115 8.60 29.03 0.22
N THR A 116 9.56 29.83 -0.24
CA THR A 116 9.55 31.30 -0.03
C THR A 116 8.41 31.98 -0.81
N LEU A 117 7.97 31.39 -1.93
CA LEU A 117 6.88 31.93 -2.76
C LEU A 117 5.46 31.51 -2.28
N GLY A 118 5.34 30.85 -1.13
CA GLY A 118 4.04 30.63 -0.47
C GLY A 118 3.18 29.48 -1.04
N TYR A 119 3.76 28.59 -1.84
CA TYR A 119 3.08 27.37 -2.28
C TYR A 119 2.94 26.37 -1.12
N GLN A 120 1.78 26.36 -0.47
CA GLN A 120 1.41 25.38 0.57
C GLN A 120 0.99 24.07 -0.11
N GLY A 121 1.82 23.03 -0.02
CA GLY A 121 1.59 21.73 -0.67
C GLY A 121 2.86 20.92 -0.96
N PHE A 122 4.03 21.55 -0.81
CA PHE A 122 5.33 20.87 -0.79
C PHE A 122 5.78 20.71 0.66
N THR A 123 6.00 19.47 1.11
CA THR A 123 6.72 19.25 2.37
C THR A 123 8.23 19.42 2.11
N ALA A 124 8.99 19.78 3.13
CA ALA A 124 10.44 19.97 3.04
C ALA A 124 11.23 18.65 2.82
N ALA A 125 10.54 17.52 2.74
CA ALA A 125 11.13 16.20 2.60
C ALA A 125 11.23 15.79 1.12
N TRP A 126 12.47 15.55 0.66
CA TRP A 126 12.86 15.23 -0.72
C TRP A 126 12.25 13.95 -1.32
N ASN A 127 11.76 13.08 -0.46
CA ASN A 127 11.20 11.78 -0.81
C ASN A 127 9.67 11.75 -0.73
N GLU A 128 9.03 12.80 -0.21
CA GLU A 128 7.59 12.87 -0.05
C GLU A 128 6.99 13.57 -1.25
N ALA A 129 6.48 12.78 -2.21
CA ALA A 129 5.55 13.33 -3.18
C ALA A 129 4.31 13.86 -2.42
N PRO A 130 3.76 15.03 -2.80
CA PRO A 130 2.43 15.40 -2.37
C PRO A 130 1.51 14.21 -2.65
N GLN A 131 0.69 13.81 -1.68
CA GLN A 131 -0.31 12.79 -1.93
C GLN A 131 -1.22 13.32 -3.02
N CYS A 132 -1.04 12.82 -4.24
CA CYS A 132 -2.02 13.02 -5.29
C CYS A 132 -3.28 12.33 -4.77
N LEU A 133 -4.20 13.08 -4.18
CA LEU A 133 -5.58 12.64 -4.09
C LEU A 133 -5.94 12.28 -5.52
N ALA A 134 -6.13 10.99 -5.79
CA ALA A 134 -6.62 10.53 -7.07
C ALA A 134 -7.85 11.39 -7.38
N SER A 135 -7.85 12.05 -8.53
CA SER A 135 -9.04 12.74 -8.97
C SER A 135 -10.14 11.68 -9.05
N ILE A 136 -11.11 11.83 -8.16
CA ILE A 136 -12.35 11.06 -8.01
C ILE A 136 -13.18 10.99 -9.31
N ALA A 137 -12.75 11.71 -10.35
CA ALA A 137 -13.13 11.49 -11.73
C ALA A 137 -12.10 10.55 -12.41
N GLY A 138 -12.40 9.25 -12.41
CA GLY A 138 -11.73 8.29 -13.29
C GLY A 138 -10.65 7.41 -12.64
N GLU A 139 -10.69 7.18 -11.33
CA GLU A 139 -9.90 6.11 -10.71
C GLU A 139 -10.34 4.77 -11.33
N ASN A 140 -9.52 4.23 -12.24
CA ASN A 140 -9.58 2.81 -12.57
C ASN A 140 -9.19 2.07 -11.29
N VAL A 141 -10.20 1.73 -10.49
CA VAL A 141 -10.08 0.73 -9.44
C VAL A 141 -9.34 -0.44 -10.09
N PRO A 142 -8.17 -0.89 -9.57
CA PRO A 142 -7.43 -1.96 -10.18
C PRO A 142 -8.37 -3.13 -10.50
N THR A 143 -8.70 -3.31 -11.78
CA THR A 143 -9.50 -4.45 -12.24
C THR A 143 -8.70 -5.74 -12.17
N GLY A 144 -7.39 -5.62 -11.94
CA GLY A 144 -6.43 -6.71 -11.74
C GLY A 144 -6.48 -7.40 -10.37
N GLY A 145 -7.28 -6.90 -9.42
CA GLY A 145 -7.63 -7.68 -8.24
C GLY A 145 -8.72 -8.69 -8.57
N THR A 146 -8.44 -9.70 -9.39
CA THR A 146 -9.38 -10.80 -9.66
C THR A 146 -9.52 -11.68 -8.43
N GLY A 147 -10.22 -11.17 -7.42
CA GLY A 147 -10.80 -11.85 -6.27
C GLY A 147 -9.83 -12.17 -5.13
N GLY A 148 -10.18 -11.70 -3.93
CA GLY A 148 -9.39 -11.94 -2.72
C GLY A 148 -10.07 -11.56 -1.40
N GLY A 149 -11.21 -10.87 -1.45
CA GLY A 149 -12.14 -10.74 -0.33
C GLY A 149 -13.50 -11.13 -0.87
N GLY A 150 -14.26 -11.94 -0.14
CA GLY A 150 -15.52 -12.62 -0.51
C GLY A 150 -16.22 -12.05 -1.72
N GLY A 151 -15.67 -12.33 -2.90
CA GLY A 151 -15.98 -11.62 -4.12
C GLY A 151 -17.29 -12.17 -4.63
N PHE A 152 -18.37 -11.63 -4.10
CA PHE A 152 -19.73 -12.03 -4.39
C PHE A 152 -19.98 -12.10 -5.89
N THR A 153 -20.62 -13.19 -6.30
CA THR A 153 -21.08 -13.51 -7.67
C THR A 153 -22.43 -12.87 -8.00
N GLY A 154 -22.84 -11.83 -7.28
CA GLY A 154 -24.15 -11.18 -7.41
C GLY A 154 -24.24 -10.22 -8.60
N SER A 155 -25.31 -10.34 -9.38
CA SER A 155 -25.61 -9.49 -10.53
C SER A 155 -25.94 -8.05 -10.11
N ILE A 156 -25.23 -7.10 -10.70
CA ILE A 156 -25.44 -5.63 -10.61
C ILE A 156 -26.68 -5.14 -11.37
N ASN A 157 -27.47 -6.04 -11.97
CA ASN A 157 -28.62 -5.69 -12.79
C ASN A 157 -29.97 -5.92 -12.08
N GLY A 158 -29.96 -6.22 -10.78
CA GLY A 158 -31.17 -6.29 -9.97
C GLY A 158 -31.57 -4.91 -9.46
N ASN A 159 -32.68 -4.37 -9.98
CA ASN A 159 -33.45 -3.22 -9.52
C ASN A 159 -32.91 -2.45 -8.28
N GLY A 160 -32.03 -1.46 -8.48
CA GLY A 160 -32.08 -0.22 -7.67
C GLY A 160 -30.90 0.19 -6.79
N PHE A 161 -29.77 -0.51 -6.70
CA PHE A 161 -28.68 -0.11 -5.78
C PHE A 161 -27.37 0.19 -6.51
N GLN A 162 -27.08 1.47 -6.81
CA GLN A 162 -25.89 1.87 -7.57
C GLN A 162 -24.58 1.90 -6.73
N ASP A 163 -24.68 2.03 -5.40
CA ASP A 163 -23.55 1.91 -4.45
C ASP A 163 -23.77 0.90 -3.32
N GLY A 164 -24.90 0.17 -3.34
CA GLY A 164 -25.30 -0.76 -2.29
C GLY A 164 -25.14 -2.23 -2.70
N PHE A 165 -24.95 -3.07 -1.68
CA PHE A 165 -25.03 -4.54 -1.75
C PHE A 165 -26.46 -4.97 -1.39
N ASP A 166 -26.84 -6.19 -1.77
CA ASP A 166 -28.18 -6.76 -1.60
C ASP A 166 -28.77 -6.55 -0.19
N THR A 167 -29.91 -5.85 -0.14
CA THR A 167 -30.64 -5.45 1.07
C THR A 167 -31.51 -6.57 1.65
N THR A 168 -31.51 -7.76 1.07
CA THR A 168 -32.32 -8.90 1.54
C THR A 168 -31.71 -9.69 2.70
N THR A 169 -30.51 -9.32 3.16
CA THR A 169 -29.88 -9.97 4.31
C THR A 169 -30.53 -9.53 5.64
N THR A 170 -30.60 -10.44 6.61
CA THR A 170 -31.09 -10.14 7.97
C THR A 170 -30.29 -9.02 8.64
N GLU A 171 -29.01 -8.87 8.30
CA GLU A 171 -28.14 -7.78 8.77
C GLU A 171 -28.54 -6.41 8.19
N ALA A 172 -28.92 -6.34 6.91
CA ALA A 172 -29.43 -5.13 6.29
C ALA A 172 -30.78 -4.71 6.89
N GLN A 173 -31.67 -5.66 7.18
CA GLN A 173 -32.96 -5.40 7.84
C GLN A 173 -32.77 -4.93 9.30
N ALA A 174 -31.86 -5.55 10.05
CA ALA A 174 -31.54 -5.13 11.42
C ALA A 174 -30.97 -3.70 11.47
N TYR A 175 -30.21 -3.32 10.45
CA TYR A 175 -29.70 -1.97 10.30
C TYR A 175 -30.78 -0.96 9.95
N GLU A 176 -31.61 -1.25 8.94
CA GLU A 176 -32.73 -0.38 8.57
C GLU A 176 -33.60 -0.09 9.80
N ASN A 177 -33.92 -1.14 10.56
CA ASN A 177 -34.65 -1.01 11.82
C ASN A 177 -33.90 -0.17 12.86
N ALA A 178 -32.58 -0.30 12.99
CA ALA A 178 -31.79 0.49 13.94
C ALA A 178 -31.72 1.99 13.56
N TYR A 179 -31.65 2.30 12.26
CA TYR A 179 -31.67 3.68 11.76
C TYR A 179 -33.05 4.32 11.93
N GLN A 180 -34.13 3.62 11.56
CA GLN A 180 -35.51 4.11 11.70
C GLN A 180 -35.85 4.47 13.15
N ASN A 181 -35.25 3.78 14.13
CA ASN A 181 -35.48 4.02 15.54
C ASN A 181 -34.62 5.14 16.15
N ASN A 182 -33.52 5.56 15.51
CA ASN A 182 -32.65 6.64 16.01
C ASN A 182 -31.79 7.29 14.90
N PRO A 183 -32.39 8.14 14.03
CA PRO A 183 -31.69 8.73 12.89
C PRO A 183 -30.61 9.77 13.29
N GLU A 184 -30.77 10.45 14.43
CA GLU A 184 -29.83 11.48 14.92
C GLU A 184 -28.76 10.93 15.90
N GLY A 185 -29.01 9.79 16.55
CA GLY A 185 -28.15 9.25 17.61
C GLY A 185 -27.30 8.04 17.21
N TYR A 186 -27.33 7.59 15.95
CA TYR A 186 -26.38 6.59 15.48
C TYR A 186 -24.99 7.21 15.28
N SER A 187 -24.22 7.29 16.37
CA SER A 187 -22.80 7.64 16.33
C SER A 187 -22.00 6.43 15.84
N TRP A 188 -21.69 6.40 14.55
CA TRP A 188 -20.93 5.32 13.88
C TRP A 188 -19.50 5.12 14.42
N ASP A 189 -18.97 6.08 15.17
CA ASP A 189 -17.72 5.98 15.94
C ASP A 189 -17.84 5.01 17.15
N GLN A 190 -19.05 4.58 17.52
CA GLN A 190 -19.24 3.75 18.71
C GLN A 190 -19.12 2.24 18.48
N SER A 191 -19.15 1.71 17.24
CA SER A 191 -19.02 0.26 17.02
C SER A 191 -17.65 -0.30 17.42
N ALA A 192 -16.63 0.56 17.49
CA ALA A 192 -15.31 0.26 18.06
C ALA A 192 -15.11 0.78 19.51
N LYS A 193 -15.90 1.76 19.96
CA LYS A 193 -15.83 2.26 21.36
C LYS A 193 -16.39 1.21 22.31
N GLY A 194 -15.48 0.52 22.99
CA GLY A 194 -15.80 -0.46 24.04
C GLY A 194 -15.38 -1.89 23.71
N GLN A 195 -14.82 -2.16 22.53
CA GLN A 195 -14.17 -3.45 22.28
C GLN A 195 -12.83 -3.50 23.03
N THR A 196 -12.71 -4.42 23.97
CA THR A 196 -11.48 -4.70 24.69
C THR A 196 -10.57 -5.55 23.81
N CYS A 197 -9.45 -4.94 23.38
CA CYS A 197 -8.35 -5.69 22.79
C CYS A 197 -7.72 -6.59 23.85
N SER A 198 -7.55 -7.88 23.55
CA SER A 198 -6.81 -8.80 24.40
C SER A 198 -5.69 -9.49 23.62
N LEU A 199 -4.45 -9.23 24.02
CA LEU A 199 -3.27 -9.77 23.35
C LEU A 199 -2.88 -11.15 23.86
N SER A 200 -3.49 -11.63 24.96
CA SER A 200 -3.25 -12.98 25.48
C SER A 200 -3.52 -14.06 24.44
N ASN A 201 -4.52 -13.86 23.59
CA ASN A 201 -4.87 -14.80 22.51
C ASN A 201 -3.84 -14.81 21.36
N LEU A 202 -2.94 -13.82 21.31
CA LEU A 202 -1.89 -13.70 20.30
C LEU A 202 -0.50 -14.09 20.82
N ALA A 203 -0.36 -14.36 22.13
CA ALA A 203 0.93 -14.67 22.75
C ALA A 203 1.63 -15.86 22.08
N SER A 204 0.87 -16.90 21.70
CA SER A 204 1.39 -18.08 21.00
C SER A 204 1.85 -17.80 19.55
N TYR A 205 1.50 -16.64 19.00
CA TYR A 205 1.75 -16.28 17.60
C TYR A 205 2.73 -15.11 17.43
N THR A 206 3.27 -14.55 18.52
CA THR A 206 4.15 -13.37 18.48
C THR A 206 5.32 -13.54 17.50
N SER A 207 5.99 -14.69 17.53
CA SER A 207 7.12 -14.98 16.64
C SER A 207 6.71 -15.00 15.16
N SER A 208 5.53 -15.57 14.86
CA SER A 208 4.99 -15.68 13.51
C SER A 208 4.54 -14.33 12.97
N ILE A 209 3.92 -13.51 13.82
CA ILE A 209 3.55 -12.12 13.52
C ILE A 209 4.81 -11.30 13.25
N GLN A 210 5.84 -11.41 14.09
CA GLN A 210 7.09 -10.68 13.91
C GLN A 210 7.81 -11.09 12.62
N SER A 211 7.82 -12.39 12.32
CA SER A 211 8.37 -12.91 11.07
C SER A 211 7.63 -12.34 9.84
N ALA A 212 6.30 -12.38 9.84
CA ALA A 212 5.51 -11.83 8.74
C ALA A 212 5.68 -10.30 8.61
N ALA A 213 5.73 -9.58 9.74
CA ALA A 213 5.99 -8.14 9.76
C ALA A 213 7.32 -7.80 9.07
N SER A 214 8.38 -8.52 9.40
CA SER A 214 9.70 -8.34 8.80
C SER A 214 9.74 -8.73 7.32
N SER A 215 9.11 -9.83 6.93
CA SER A 215 9.09 -10.31 5.53
C SER A 215 8.36 -9.37 4.59
N TYR A 216 7.26 -8.75 5.05
CA TYR A 216 6.38 -7.98 4.19
C TYR A 216 6.41 -6.47 4.43
N GLY A 217 7.13 -6.00 5.45
CA GLY A 217 7.21 -4.56 5.76
C GLY A 217 5.89 -3.97 6.28
N ILE A 218 5.10 -4.78 6.99
CA ILE A 218 3.87 -4.33 7.69
C ILE A 218 4.18 -4.29 9.18
N ASN A 219 3.75 -3.22 9.87
CA ASN A 219 3.97 -3.14 11.32
C ASN A 219 3.27 -4.31 12.04
N SER A 220 3.98 -4.97 12.95
CA SER A 220 3.43 -6.04 13.79
C SER A 220 2.12 -5.65 14.50
N THR A 221 1.98 -4.39 14.94
CA THR A 221 0.76 -3.92 15.62
C THR A 221 -0.43 -3.79 14.66
N ARG A 222 -0.19 -3.48 13.38
CA ARG A 222 -1.21 -3.54 12.32
C ARG A 222 -1.68 -4.97 12.07
N ILE A 223 -0.74 -5.93 12.02
CA ILE A 223 -1.08 -7.36 11.84
C ILE A 223 -1.91 -7.86 13.04
N GLN A 224 -1.49 -7.53 14.27
CA GLN A 224 -2.24 -7.86 15.48
C GLN A 224 -3.65 -7.25 15.45
N ALA A 225 -3.79 -5.98 15.06
CA ALA A 225 -5.07 -5.32 14.95
C ALA A 225 -6.00 -5.98 13.91
N ILE A 226 -5.47 -6.42 12.77
CA ILE A 226 -6.21 -7.18 11.77
C ILE A 226 -6.67 -8.52 12.36
N ILE A 227 -5.77 -9.31 12.97
CA ILE A 227 -6.12 -10.60 13.60
C ILE A 227 -7.22 -10.41 14.65
N MET A 228 -7.13 -9.35 15.46
CA MET A 228 -8.15 -9.02 16.47
C MET A 228 -9.51 -8.72 15.83
N ALA A 229 -9.52 -7.92 14.76
CA ALA A 229 -10.73 -7.56 14.02
C ALA A 229 -11.36 -8.72 13.24
N GLU A 230 -10.57 -9.73 12.87
CA GLU A 230 -10.99 -10.87 12.05
C GLU A 230 -11.41 -12.09 12.87
N SER A 231 -10.64 -12.46 13.89
CA SER A 231 -10.83 -13.73 14.62
C SER A 231 -10.68 -13.62 16.14
N SER A 232 -10.28 -12.45 16.64
CA SER A 232 -9.91 -12.27 18.06
C SER A 232 -8.85 -13.27 18.55
N GLY A 233 -7.96 -13.71 17.65
CA GLY A 233 -6.91 -14.69 17.91
C GLY A 233 -7.32 -16.16 17.79
N ASN A 234 -8.52 -16.46 17.29
CA ASN A 234 -8.97 -17.84 17.08
C ASN A 234 -8.49 -18.41 15.74
N ALA A 235 -7.43 -19.24 15.77
CA ALA A 235 -6.89 -19.89 14.58
C ALA A 235 -7.83 -20.91 13.90
N ASN A 236 -8.89 -21.35 14.59
CA ASN A 236 -9.89 -22.26 14.04
C ASN A 236 -11.15 -21.53 13.55
N ALA A 237 -11.18 -20.20 13.58
CA ALA A 237 -12.35 -19.42 13.17
C ALA A 237 -12.71 -19.71 11.71
N VAL A 238 -14.00 -19.94 11.46
CA VAL A 238 -14.58 -20.06 10.11
C VAL A 238 -15.82 -19.17 10.07
N SER A 239 -15.86 -18.20 9.17
CA SER A 239 -17.03 -17.33 9.00
C SER A 239 -18.15 -18.01 8.21
N ASN A 240 -19.36 -17.45 8.26
CA ASN A 240 -20.49 -17.88 7.42
C ASN A 240 -20.19 -17.84 5.91
N LYS A 241 -19.23 -17.00 5.50
CA LYS A 241 -18.78 -16.87 4.11
C LYS A 241 -17.62 -17.80 3.75
N GLY A 242 -17.17 -18.63 4.69
CA GLY A 242 -16.08 -19.60 4.50
C GLY A 242 -14.68 -19.01 4.66
N ALA A 243 -14.53 -17.82 5.23
CA ALA A 243 -13.22 -17.25 5.55
C ALA A 243 -12.60 -17.98 6.76
N VAL A 244 -11.30 -18.27 6.74
CA VAL A 244 -10.67 -19.22 7.67
C VAL A 244 -9.46 -18.62 8.39
N GLY A 245 -9.34 -18.97 9.67
CA GLY A 245 -8.14 -18.78 10.48
C GLY A 245 -7.99 -17.37 11.06
N LEU A 246 -6.78 -17.07 11.53
CA LEU A 246 -6.46 -15.86 12.29
C LEU A 246 -6.79 -14.56 11.55
N MET A 247 -6.48 -14.51 10.26
CA MET A 247 -6.66 -13.37 9.38
C MET A 247 -7.85 -13.53 8.42
N GLN A 248 -8.71 -14.53 8.66
CA GLN A 248 -9.94 -14.79 7.89
C GLN A 248 -9.74 -14.73 6.36
N ILE A 249 -8.85 -15.58 5.85
CA ILE A 249 -8.60 -15.69 4.41
C ILE A 249 -9.60 -16.68 3.79
N LEU A 250 -10.16 -16.34 2.63
CA LEU A 250 -11.01 -17.27 1.89
C LEU A 250 -10.18 -18.27 1.10
N PRO A 251 -10.63 -19.54 0.96
CA PRO A 251 -9.96 -20.53 0.11
C PRO A 251 -9.66 -20.02 -1.30
N SER A 252 -10.62 -19.38 -1.96
CA SER A 252 -10.46 -18.80 -3.30
C SER A 252 -9.46 -17.64 -3.37
N THR A 253 -9.19 -16.98 -2.24
CA THR A 253 -8.16 -15.94 -2.12
C THR A 253 -6.81 -16.60 -1.93
N ALA A 254 -6.73 -17.59 -1.04
CA ALA A 254 -5.52 -18.33 -0.79
C ALA A 254 -4.99 -18.98 -2.07
N GLU A 255 -5.87 -19.58 -2.89
CA GLU A 255 -5.49 -20.21 -4.17
C GLU A 255 -4.82 -19.24 -5.16
N LYS A 256 -5.21 -17.96 -5.13
CA LYS A 256 -4.63 -16.93 -6.01
C LYS A 256 -3.32 -16.39 -5.49
N LEU A 257 -3.14 -16.39 -4.18
CA LEU A 257 -1.93 -15.91 -3.52
C LEU A 257 -0.85 -16.99 -3.44
N ASP A 258 -1.24 -18.26 -3.40
CA ASP A 258 -0.36 -19.44 -3.37
C ASP A 258 -0.80 -20.43 -4.46
N SER A 259 -0.08 -20.41 -5.59
CA SER A 259 -0.34 -21.28 -6.73
C SER A 259 -0.14 -22.77 -6.43
N SER A 260 0.53 -23.14 -5.33
CA SER A 260 0.62 -24.54 -4.89
C SER A 260 -0.72 -25.11 -4.44
N LEU A 261 -1.72 -24.25 -4.22
CA LEU A 261 -3.08 -24.65 -3.85
C LEU A 261 -3.98 -24.89 -5.06
N SER A 262 -3.53 -24.57 -6.28
CA SER A 262 -4.35 -24.69 -7.48
C SER A 262 -4.87 -26.12 -7.68
N GLY A 263 -6.19 -26.24 -7.82
CA GLY A 263 -6.87 -27.54 -8.03
C GLY A 263 -7.14 -28.35 -6.76
N LEU A 264 -6.83 -27.82 -5.58
CA LEU A 264 -7.30 -28.38 -4.30
C LEU A 264 -8.76 -28.01 -4.05
N SER A 265 -9.47 -28.82 -3.27
CA SER A 265 -10.82 -28.47 -2.82
C SER A 265 -10.78 -27.34 -1.77
N ASP A 266 -11.84 -26.53 -1.71
CA ASP A 266 -12.01 -25.49 -0.66
C ASP A 266 -11.81 -26.04 0.75
N SER A 267 -12.25 -27.27 1.03
CA SER A 267 -12.07 -27.94 2.31
C SER A 267 -10.60 -28.26 2.63
N ALA A 268 -9.81 -28.66 1.63
CA ALA A 268 -8.38 -28.93 1.78
C ALA A 268 -7.60 -27.64 2.00
N ILE A 269 -7.93 -26.58 1.25
CA ILE A 269 -7.35 -25.25 1.44
C ILE A 269 -7.72 -24.70 2.82
N ALA A 270 -8.98 -24.82 3.23
CA ALA A 270 -9.45 -24.42 4.56
C ALA A 270 -8.70 -25.16 5.68
N ALA A 271 -8.42 -26.46 5.53
CA ALA A 271 -7.62 -27.19 6.50
C ALA A 271 -6.20 -26.63 6.63
N LYS A 272 -5.56 -26.26 5.52
CA LYS A 272 -4.25 -25.59 5.52
C LYS A 272 -4.31 -24.18 6.13
N LEU A 273 -5.38 -23.43 5.87
CA LEU A 273 -5.58 -22.09 6.44
C LEU A 273 -5.81 -22.08 7.95
N LYS A 274 -6.08 -23.22 8.59
CA LYS A 274 -6.10 -23.34 10.06
C LYS A 274 -4.71 -23.42 10.68
N ASP A 275 -3.66 -23.63 9.89
CA ASP A 275 -2.28 -23.48 10.37
C ASP A 275 -2.01 -21.99 10.66
N PRO A 276 -1.73 -21.59 11.92
CA PRO A 276 -1.56 -20.19 12.29
C PRO A 276 -0.42 -19.50 11.53
N ASN A 277 0.70 -20.20 11.33
CA ASN A 277 1.89 -19.63 10.71
C ASN A 277 1.63 -19.35 9.24
N TYR A 278 1.06 -20.32 8.53
CA TYR A 278 0.68 -20.18 7.13
C TYR A 278 -0.37 -19.07 6.96
N ASN A 279 -1.40 -19.03 7.81
CA ASN A 279 -2.47 -18.04 7.74
C ASN A 279 -1.94 -16.61 7.97
N ILE A 280 -1.07 -16.41 8.96
CA ILE A 280 -0.47 -15.10 9.25
C ILE A 280 0.42 -14.64 8.08
N GLN A 281 1.27 -15.52 7.54
CA GLN A 281 2.15 -15.18 6.42
C GLN A 281 1.33 -14.80 5.18
N LEU A 282 0.36 -15.65 4.80
CA LEU A 282 -0.46 -15.43 3.62
C LEU A 282 -1.36 -14.19 3.75
N GLY A 283 -1.97 -13.97 4.91
CA GLY A 283 -2.81 -12.80 5.16
C GLY A 283 -2.01 -11.49 5.23
N THR A 284 -0.80 -11.52 5.79
CA THR A 284 0.09 -10.35 5.80
C THR A 284 0.60 -10.04 4.40
N TYR A 285 0.95 -11.06 3.61
CA TYR A 285 1.28 -10.89 2.19
C TYR A 285 0.12 -10.26 1.41
N TYR A 286 -1.11 -10.77 1.62
CA TYR A 286 -2.29 -10.20 0.98
C TYR A 286 -2.50 -8.74 1.36
N TYR A 287 -2.46 -8.42 2.65
CA TYR A 287 -2.58 -7.04 3.12
C TYR A 287 -1.48 -6.14 2.54
N ARG A 288 -0.25 -6.65 2.40
CA ARG A 288 0.86 -5.92 1.79
C ARG A 288 0.62 -5.59 0.32
N GLN A 289 0.06 -6.51 -0.46
CA GLN A 289 -0.34 -6.24 -1.85
C GLN A 289 -1.36 -5.09 -1.90
N LEU A 290 -2.43 -5.17 -1.09
CA LEU A 290 -3.43 -4.11 -1.01
C LEU A 290 -2.82 -2.77 -0.55
N ARG A 291 -1.84 -2.79 0.36
CA ARG A 291 -1.12 -1.57 0.77
C ARG A 291 -0.30 -0.96 -0.35
N ASN A 292 0.28 -1.77 -1.24
CA ASN A 292 0.95 -1.28 -2.46
C ASN A 292 -0.07 -0.68 -3.43
N ASP A 293 -1.18 -1.37 -3.66
CA ASP A 293 -2.18 -0.94 -4.64
C ASP A 293 -2.86 0.37 -4.25
N TYR A 294 -3.12 0.58 -2.96
CA TYR A 294 -3.93 1.70 -2.46
C TYR A 294 -3.16 2.76 -1.66
N GLY A 295 -1.89 2.56 -1.35
CA GLY A 295 -1.02 3.60 -0.77
C GLY A 295 -1.22 3.91 0.72
N ASN A 296 -2.40 3.71 1.32
CA ASN A 296 -2.61 3.88 2.78
C ASN A 296 -3.32 2.69 3.48
N ASN A 297 -3.27 2.69 4.83
CA ASN A 297 -3.81 1.61 5.67
C ASN A 297 -5.33 1.49 5.59
N ASP A 298 -6.05 2.61 5.49
CA ASP A 298 -7.52 2.61 5.50
C ASP A 298 -8.06 1.99 4.23
N LEU A 299 -7.50 2.36 3.08
CA LEU A 299 -7.89 1.81 1.78
C LEU A 299 -7.46 0.35 1.59
N ALA A 300 -6.33 -0.06 2.16
CA ALA A 300 -5.99 -1.47 2.16
C ALA A 300 -6.93 -2.27 3.06
N SER A 301 -7.29 -1.75 4.23
CA SER A 301 -8.21 -2.42 5.15
C SER A 301 -9.63 -2.50 4.58
N SER A 302 -10.10 -1.46 3.89
CA SER A 302 -11.39 -1.49 3.19
C SER A 302 -11.40 -2.50 2.05
N ALA A 303 -10.31 -2.61 1.28
CA ALA A 303 -10.20 -3.61 0.21
C ALA A 303 -10.05 -5.04 0.74
N TYR A 304 -9.37 -5.21 1.88
CA TYR A 304 -9.20 -6.51 2.54
C TYR A 304 -10.57 -7.07 2.96
N ASN A 305 -11.43 -6.23 3.55
CA ASN A 305 -12.75 -6.63 4.02
C ASN A 305 -13.85 -6.58 2.95
N GLY A 306 -13.91 -5.49 2.18
CA GLY A 306 -14.97 -5.19 1.22
C GLY A 306 -14.62 -5.45 -0.25
N GLY A 307 -13.40 -5.92 -0.52
CA GLY A 307 -12.88 -6.11 -1.88
C GLY A 307 -12.56 -4.79 -2.59
N TYR A 308 -11.97 -4.89 -3.79
CA TYR A 308 -11.52 -3.72 -4.56
C TYR A 308 -12.63 -2.68 -4.82
N ARG A 309 -13.89 -3.13 -4.98
CA ARG A 309 -15.06 -2.27 -5.23
C ARG A 309 -15.43 -1.38 -4.04
N ALA A 310 -15.01 -1.72 -2.83
CA ALA A 310 -15.17 -0.85 -1.66
C ALA A 310 -14.53 0.52 -1.93
N ASN A 311 -13.35 0.52 -2.56
CA ASN A 311 -12.60 1.73 -2.89
C ASN A 311 -13.05 2.43 -4.17
N ALA A 312 -14.04 1.90 -4.89
CA ALA A 312 -14.56 2.57 -6.07
C ALA A 312 -15.21 3.92 -5.68
N PRO A 313 -15.22 4.91 -6.60
CA PRO A 313 -16.00 6.13 -6.42
C PRO A 313 -17.48 5.81 -6.15
N SER A 314 -18.06 6.52 -5.19
CA SER A 314 -19.49 6.46 -4.91
C SER A 314 -20.27 7.30 -5.93
N VAL A 315 -21.37 6.73 -6.44
CA VAL A 315 -22.38 7.40 -7.27
C VAL A 315 -23.28 8.30 -6.41
N ASN A 316 -23.70 7.82 -5.25
CA ASN A 316 -24.67 8.43 -4.33
C ASN A 316 -24.04 9.47 -3.41
N CYS A 317 -22.74 9.34 -3.11
CA CYS A 317 -21.96 10.29 -2.35
C CYS A 317 -20.77 10.81 -3.18
N PRO A 318 -20.99 11.81 -4.06
CA PRO A 318 -19.94 12.34 -4.90
C PRO A 318 -18.72 12.81 -4.09
N GLY A 319 -17.55 12.36 -4.53
CA GLY A 319 -16.26 12.75 -3.97
C GLY A 319 -15.76 11.91 -2.80
N ILE A 320 -16.46 10.83 -2.45
CA ILE A 320 -15.96 9.81 -1.52
C ILE A 320 -16.07 8.41 -2.13
N ARG A 321 -15.50 7.41 -1.45
CA ARG A 321 -15.55 6.01 -1.87
C ARG A 321 -16.85 5.34 -1.43
N ARG A 322 -17.21 4.25 -2.10
CA ARG A 322 -18.42 3.49 -1.79
C ARG A 322 -18.49 3.03 -0.35
N TRP A 323 -17.36 2.60 0.22
CA TRP A 323 -17.35 2.16 1.62
C TRP A 323 -17.58 3.30 2.63
N GLU A 324 -17.16 4.51 2.27
CA GLU A 324 -17.33 5.73 3.07
C GLU A 324 -18.78 6.25 2.95
N CYS A 325 -19.44 5.99 1.81
CA CYS A 325 -20.79 6.48 1.54
C CYS A 325 -21.83 5.84 2.47
N ARG A 326 -22.56 6.71 3.17
CA ARG A 326 -23.58 6.33 4.15
C ARG A 326 -24.98 6.26 3.57
N TRP A 327 -25.19 6.67 2.33
CA TRP A 327 -26.51 6.85 1.73
C TRP A 327 -26.64 6.03 0.45
N ASP A 328 -27.79 5.39 0.25
CA ASP A 328 -28.10 4.69 -0.99
C ASP A 328 -28.95 5.54 -1.95
N SER A 329 -29.40 6.74 -1.51
CA SER A 329 -30.19 7.68 -2.27
C SER A 329 -29.41 8.93 -2.72
N ASN A 330 -29.67 9.37 -3.95
CA ASN A 330 -29.08 10.57 -4.53
C ASN A 330 -29.55 11.84 -3.78
N GLY A 331 -28.62 12.76 -3.51
CA GLY A 331 -28.93 14.06 -2.92
C GLY A 331 -28.97 14.11 -1.39
N CYS A 332 -28.52 13.06 -0.71
CA CYS A 332 -28.37 13.01 0.76
C CYS A 332 -26.97 13.39 1.23
N TRP A 333 -25.96 13.16 0.39
CA TRP A 333 -24.59 13.55 0.70
C TRP A 333 -24.39 15.06 0.59
N GLY A 334 -23.96 15.70 1.67
CA GLY A 334 -23.64 17.13 1.70
C GLY A 334 -24.85 18.08 1.64
N THR A 335 -26.06 17.58 1.93
CA THR A 335 -27.29 18.37 1.92
C THR A 335 -28.00 18.33 3.28
N SER A 336 -29.01 19.19 3.48
CA SER A 336 -29.90 19.14 4.63
C SER A 336 -31.10 18.19 4.43
N ASN A 337 -31.03 17.29 3.44
CA ASN A 337 -32.11 16.34 3.18
C ASN A 337 -32.18 15.32 4.32
N THR A 338 -33.35 15.19 4.94
CA THR A 338 -33.61 14.25 6.04
C THR A 338 -34.31 12.97 5.57
N ASN A 339 -34.80 12.92 4.32
CA ASN A 339 -35.44 11.74 3.73
C ASN A 339 -34.41 10.89 3.00
N CYS A 340 -33.53 10.26 3.78
CA CYS A 340 -32.37 9.52 3.28
C CYS A 340 -32.41 8.07 3.73
N THR A 341 -32.22 7.16 2.77
CA THR A 341 -32.09 5.73 3.05
C THR A 341 -30.61 5.40 3.20
N PRO A 342 -30.19 4.72 4.27
CA PRO A 342 -28.78 4.53 4.52
C PRO A 342 -28.21 3.30 3.80
N ASN A 343 -26.99 3.45 3.26
CA ASN A 343 -26.27 2.39 2.55
C ASN A 343 -25.81 1.30 3.53
N THR A 344 -26.55 0.19 3.55
CA THR A 344 -26.22 -1.03 4.32
C THR A 344 -25.09 -1.84 3.70
N GLY A 345 -24.85 -1.69 2.40
CA GLY A 345 -24.04 -2.66 1.66
C GLY A 345 -22.57 -2.69 2.03
N TYR A 346 -22.00 -1.53 2.35
CA TYR A 346 -20.63 -1.42 2.87
C TYR A 346 -20.59 -1.12 4.38
N LYS A 347 -21.70 -1.27 5.11
CA LYS A 347 -21.70 -1.10 6.56
C LYS A 347 -20.64 -1.96 7.25
N PRO A 348 -20.47 -3.27 6.93
CA PRO A 348 -19.43 -4.08 7.55
C PRO A 348 -18.03 -3.49 7.37
N THR A 349 -17.71 -3.01 6.15
CA THR A 349 -16.42 -2.39 5.83
C THR A 349 -16.23 -1.04 6.52
N ARG A 350 -17.29 -0.24 6.60
CA ARG A 350 -17.31 1.05 7.29
C ARG A 350 -17.11 0.91 8.80
N ASP A 351 -17.52 -0.20 9.41
CA ASP A 351 -17.21 -0.54 10.80
C ASP A 351 -15.82 -1.18 10.96
N TYR A 352 -15.38 -1.94 9.96
CA TYR A 352 -14.13 -2.69 9.98
C TYR A 352 -12.89 -1.78 10.01
N VAL A 353 -12.83 -0.75 9.16
CA VAL A 353 -11.66 0.15 9.06
C VAL A 353 -11.39 0.90 10.37
N PRO A 354 -12.38 1.59 10.99
CA PRO A 354 -12.17 2.24 12.29
C PRO A 354 -11.84 1.24 13.41
N ARG A 355 -12.40 0.02 13.36
CA ARG A 355 -12.11 -1.03 14.34
C ARG A 355 -10.64 -1.44 14.33
N ILE A 356 -10.03 -1.65 13.16
CA ILE A 356 -8.59 -1.95 13.08
C ILE A 356 -7.78 -0.77 13.63
N ASN A 357 -8.10 0.47 13.22
CA ASN A 357 -7.36 1.63 13.69
C ASN A 357 -7.47 1.82 15.21
N THR A 358 -8.63 1.48 15.78
CA THR A 358 -8.85 1.48 17.23
C THR A 358 -8.00 0.43 17.92
N PHE A 359 -8.00 -0.82 17.43
CA PHE A 359 -7.14 -1.87 17.99
C PHE A 359 -5.66 -1.55 17.87
N GLU A 360 -5.20 -1.06 16.72
CA GLU A 360 -3.80 -0.67 16.53
C GLU A 360 -3.40 0.44 17.50
N SER A 361 -4.26 1.44 17.71
CA SER A 361 -4.05 2.50 18.70
C SER A 361 -3.99 1.95 20.13
N GLN A 362 -4.93 1.07 20.52
CA GLN A 362 -4.94 0.43 21.83
C GLN A 362 -3.66 -0.39 22.07
N ILE A 363 -3.19 -1.13 21.07
CA ILE A 363 -1.94 -1.91 21.12
C ILE A 363 -0.75 -0.97 21.33
N ASN A 364 -0.63 0.07 20.49
CA ASN A 364 0.49 1.02 20.57
C ASN A 364 0.53 1.76 21.92
N ASN A 365 -0.62 1.99 22.54
CA ASN A 365 -0.75 2.68 23.82
C ASN A 365 -0.71 1.73 25.04
N GLY A 366 -0.51 0.43 24.86
CA GLY A 366 -0.51 -0.55 25.96
C GLY A 366 -1.86 -0.68 26.68
N GLN A 367 -2.96 -0.43 25.96
CA GLN A 367 -4.34 -0.46 26.49
C GLN A 367 -5.04 -1.81 26.29
N CYS A 368 -4.37 -2.78 25.66
CA CYS A 368 -4.87 -4.15 25.54
C CYS A 368 -4.60 -4.96 26.80
N THR A 369 -5.56 -5.79 27.20
CA THR A 369 -5.45 -6.70 28.37
C THR A 369 -4.74 -8.00 28.07
#